data_AF-A0A251WZH1-F1
#
_entry.id   AF-A0A251WZH1-F1
#
_cell.length_a   1.000
_cell.length_b   1.000
_cell.length_c   1.000
_cell.angle_alpha   90.00
_cell.angle_beta   90.00
_cell.angle_gamma   90.00
#
_symmetry.space_group_name_H-M   'P 1'
#
loop_
_entity.id
_entity.type
_entity.pdbx_description
1 polymer ?
#
loop_
_entity_poly.entity_id
_entity_poly.type
_entity_poly.pdbx_seq_one_letter_code
_entity_poly.pdbx_strand_id
1 'polypeptide(L)'
;MFRQTAFVIAAAIGLAACMGPTLPADDPRQIALVKGECEIYFAAERQLGQAGTSLTQGCDPSYASSTADIAGTYGYPENGGTAYSETLYRRMIARGMPNEMAMQISKSKAFWDLVALQTQIYSTL
;
A
#
# COMPACT_ATOMS: atom_id res chain seq x y z
N MET A 1 -15.41 -42.95 10.83
CA MET A 1 -16.41 -41.88 11.09
C MET A 1 -15.68 -40.54 11.06
N PHE A 2 -16.20 -39.61 10.27
CA PHE A 2 -15.59 -38.34 9.88
C PHE A 2 -15.68 -37.25 10.97
N ARG A 3 -14.74 -36.28 10.86
CA ARG A 3 -14.82 -34.86 11.27
C ARG A 3 -14.73 -34.53 12.75
N GLN A 4 -13.62 -33.87 13.13
CA GLN A 4 -13.69 -32.59 13.83
C GLN A 4 -12.64 -31.62 13.25
N THR A 5 -13.13 -30.73 12.39
CA THR A 5 -12.50 -29.48 11.96
C THR A 5 -12.37 -28.54 13.16
N ALA A 6 -11.15 -28.21 13.57
CA ALA A 6 -10.88 -27.07 14.44
C ALA A 6 -10.45 -25.88 13.56
N PHE A 7 -11.37 -24.93 13.41
CA PHE A 7 -11.12 -23.59 12.92
C PHE A 7 -10.00 -22.94 13.75
N VAL A 8 -8.87 -22.61 13.12
CA VAL A 8 -7.92 -21.65 13.70
C VAL A 8 -8.34 -20.27 13.24
N ILE A 9 -8.70 -19.46 14.23
CA ILE A 9 -9.17 -18.09 14.14
C ILE A 9 -8.05 -17.23 13.53
N ALA A 10 -8.32 -16.62 12.38
CA ALA A 10 -7.48 -15.61 11.77
C ALA A 10 -7.54 -14.32 12.60
N ALA A 11 -6.58 -14.13 13.51
CA ALA A 11 -6.35 -12.86 14.18
C ALA A 11 -5.41 -11.99 13.32
N ALA A 12 -5.99 -11.21 12.40
CA ALA A 12 -5.28 -10.14 11.68
C ALA A 12 -6.19 -8.92 11.44
N ILE A 13 -7.11 -8.64 12.37
CA ILE A 13 -7.96 -7.45 12.32
C ILE A 13 -7.31 -6.39 13.22
N GLY A 14 -6.49 -5.52 12.63
CA GLY A 14 -5.80 -4.49 13.43
C GLY A 14 -5.13 -3.33 12.70
N LEU A 15 -5.25 -3.20 11.38
CA LEU A 15 -4.72 -2.05 10.63
C LEU A 15 -5.70 -1.49 9.57
N ALA A 16 -7.01 -1.65 9.79
CA ALA A 16 -8.05 -1.12 8.91
C ALA A 16 -8.61 0.26 9.33
N ALA A 17 -7.85 1.06 10.09
CA ALA A 17 -8.32 2.34 10.61
C ALA A 17 -7.58 3.52 9.97
N CYS A 18 -7.63 3.66 8.63
CA CYS A 18 -7.28 4.93 7.97
C CYS A 18 -7.70 4.95 6.49
N MET A 19 -8.99 4.80 6.21
CA MET A 19 -9.47 4.83 4.84
C MET A 19 -10.85 5.49 4.78
N GLY A 20 -11.00 6.48 3.88
CA GLY A 20 -12.31 6.91 3.38
C GLY A 20 -13.03 5.74 2.71
N PRO A 21 -14.28 5.94 2.24
CA PRO A 21 -15.34 4.92 2.13
C PRO A 21 -14.80 3.53 1.74
N THR A 22 -14.46 2.72 2.73
CA THR A 22 -13.72 1.48 2.49
C THR A 22 -14.63 0.41 1.94
N LEU A 23 -14.22 -0.18 0.82
CA LEU A 23 -14.70 -1.50 0.46
C LEU A 23 -14.44 -2.50 1.61
N PRO A 24 -15.24 -3.57 1.73
CA PRO A 24 -14.99 -4.64 2.69
C PRO A 24 -13.54 -5.15 2.59
N ALA A 25 -12.95 -5.56 3.72
CA ALA A 25 -11.55 -5.98 3.78
C ALA A 25 -11.25 -7.23 2.92
N ASP A 26 -12.27 -8.06 2.69
CA ASP A 26 -12.25 -9.24 1.83
C ASP A 26 -12.60 -8.95 0.36
N ASP A 27 -12.93 -7.70 0.01
CA ASP A 27 -13.17 -7.30 -1.37
C ASP A 27 -11.85 -7.39 -2.17
N PRO A 28 -11.83 -8.10 -3.32
CA PRO A 28 -10.63 -8.23 -4.16
C PRO A 28 -10.00 -6.90 -4.55
N ARG A 29 -10.80 -5.83 -4.70
CA ARG A 29 -10.33 -4.48 -5.02
C ARG A 29 -9.60 -3.85 -3.84
N GLN A 30 -10.10 -4.06 -2.62
CA GLN A 30 -9.45 -3.62 -1.39
C GLN A 30 -8.12 -4.35 -1.18
N ILE A 31 -8.10 -5.67 -1.42
CA ILE A 31 -6.88 -6.49 -1.36
C ILE A 31 -5.84 -5.99 -2.36
N ALA A 32 -6.25 -5.62 -3.58
CA ALA A 32 -5.35 -5.07 -4.60
C ALA A 32 -4.72 -3.73 -4.17
N LEU A 33 -5.49 -2.83 -3.53
CA LEU A 33 -4.97 -1.57 -2.98
C LEU A 33 -3.95 -1.81 -1.88
N VAL A 34 -4.27 -2.69 -0.92
CA VAL A 34 -3.37 -3.03 0.19
C VAL A 34 -2.09 -3.66 -0.34
N LYS A 35 -2.21 -4.58 -1.30
CA LYS A 35 -1.06 -5.19 -1.97
C LYS A 35 -0.16 -4.12 -2.59
N GLY A 36 -0.69 -3.25 -3.43
CA GLY A 36 0.10 -2.20 -4.09
C GLY A 36 0.82 -1.27 -3.11
N GLU A 37 0.15 -0.88 -2.01
CA GLU A 37 0.75 -0.07 -0.96
C GLU A 37 1.91 -0.80 -0.26
N CYS A 38 1.73 -2.07 0.09
CA CYS A 38 2.78 -2.87 0.72
C CYS A 38 3.98 -3.13 -0.19
N GLU A 39 3.77 -3.30 -1.49
CA GLU A 39 4.85 -3.45 -2.46
C GLU A 39 5.73 -2.18 -2.54
N ILE A 40 5.13 -0.99 -2.44
CA ILE A 40 5.85 0.27 -2.34
C ILE A 40 6.70 0.30 -1.06
N TYR A 41 6.16 -0.16 0.09
CA TYR A 41 6.91 -0.19 1.35
C TYR A 41 8.10 -1.15 1.31
N PHE A 42 7.93 -2.36 0.77
CA PHE A 42 9.06 -3.29 0.61
C PHE A 42 10.11 -2.78 -0.38
N ALA A 43 9.70 -2.07 -1.43
CA ALA A 43 10.66 -1.40 -2.32
C ALA A 43 11.42 -0.28 -1.60
N ALA A 44 10.73 0.54 -0.81
CA ALA A 44 11.34 1.62 -0.04
C ALA A 44 12.33 1.08 1.00
N GLU A 45 11.95 0.04 1.75
CA GLU A 45 12.81 -0.61 2.74
C GLU A 45 14.12 -1.13 2.11
N ARG A 46 14.03 -1.76 0.94
CA ARG A 46 15.21 -2.20 0.17
C ARG A 46 16.10 -1.05 -0.27
N GLN A 47 15.51 0.05 -0.76
CA GLN A 47 16.28 1.21 -1.20
C GLN A 47 16.96 1.94 -0.04
N LEU A 48 16.34 1.96 1.15
CA LEU A 48 16.95 2.52 2.36
C LEU A 48 18.08 1.65 2.93
N GLY A 49 18.09 0.35 2.61
CA GLY A 49 19.00 -0.60 3.25
C GLY A 49 18.77 -0.76 4.76
N GLN A 50 17.61 -0.31 5.26
CA GLN A 50 17.24 -0.36 6.67
C GLN A 50 16.22 -1.48 6.89
N ALA A 51 16.70 -2.68 7.20
CA ALA A 51 15.83 -3.75 7.66
C ALA A 51 15.23 -3.37 9.03
N GLY A 52 13.90 -3.39 9.15
CA GLY A 52 13.22 -3.22 10.45
C GLY A 52 12.61 -1.84 10.69
N THR A 53 12.39 -1.05 9.64
CA THR A 53 11.50 0.11 9.75
C THR A 53 10.04 -0.37 9.84
N SER A 54 9.16 0.39 10.52
CA SER A 54 7.72 0.06 10.56
C SER A 54 7.01 0.16 9.20
N LEU A 55 7.75 0.43 8.12
CA LEU A 55 7.24 0.52 6.75
C LEU A 55 6.44 -0.72 6.36
N THR A 56 7.03 -1.89 6.57
CA THR A 56 6.47 -3.18 6.16
C THR A 56 5.69 -3.87 7.27
N GLN A 57 5.54 -3.22 8.43
CA GLN A 57 4.74 -3.76 9.53
C GLN A 57 3.27 -3.93 9.10
N GLY A 58 2.76 -5.14 9.28
CA GLY A 58 1.39 -5.53 8.89
C GLY A 58 1.20 -5.82 7.39
N CYS A 59 2.27 -5.77 6.59
CA CYS A 59 2.25 -6.25 5.21
C CYS A 59 2.50 -7.76 5.15
N ASP A 60 1.86 -8.43 4.19
CA ASP A 60 2.12 -9.84 3.91
C ASP A 60 3.56 -10.00 3.36
N PRO A 61 4.41 -10.86 3.94
CA PRO A 61 5.78 -11.06 3.49
C PRO A 61 5.90 -11.55 2.05
N SER A 62 4.87 -12.16 1.48
CA SER A 62 4.86 -12.58 0.06
C SER A 62 5.04 -11.40 -0.90
N TYR A 63 4.65 -10.19 -0.49
CA TYR A 63 4.81 -8.96 -1.28
C TYR A 63 6.25 -8.42 -1.26
N ALA A 64 7.13 -8.92 -0.40
CA ALA A 64 8.54 -8.51 -0.32
C ALA A 64 9.34 -8.78 -1.60
N SER A 65 8.88 -9.74 -2.40
CA SER A 65 9.47 -10.09 -3.69
C SER A 65 9.07 -9.16 -4.83
N SER A 66 8.14 -8.22 -4.62
CA SER A 66 7.67 -7.31 -5.67
C SER A 66 8.79 -6.41 -6.20
N THR A 67 8.68 -6.03 -7.47
CA THR A 67 9.58 -5.11 -8.16
C THR A 67 8.90 -3.76 -8.41
N ALA A 68 8.06 -3.30 -7.47
CA ALA A 68 7.39 -2.01 -7.57
C ALA A 68 8.37 -0.89 -7.97
N ASP A 69 8.06 -0.19 -9.05
CA ASP A 69 8.88 0.89 -9.57
C ASP A 69 8.70 2.16 -8.74
N ILE A 70 9.57 2.31 -7.75
CA ILE A 70 9.61 3.46 -6.85
C ILE A 70 10.60 4.55 -7.30
N ALA A 71 11.19 4.42 -8.48
CA ALA A 71 12.05 5.46 -9.02
C ALA A 71 11.21 6.70 -9.35
N GLY A 72 11.62 7.87 -8.82
CA GLY A 72 10.92 9.15 -8.97
C GLY A 72 11.01 9.80 -10.35
N THR A 73 11.06 9.00 -11.42
CA THR A 73 11.20 9.40 -12.82
C THR A 73 9.87 9.46 -13.57
N TYR A 74 8.76 9.04 -12.95
CA TYR A 74 7.46 9.12 -13.59
C TYR A 74 6.98 10.58 -13.58
N GLY A 75 6.70 11.13 -14.77
CA GLY A 75 6.19 12.48 -14.91
C GLY A 75 4.91 12.65 -14.09
N TYR A 76 4.91 13.68 -13.23
CA TYR A 76 3.75 14.05 -12.43
C TYR A 76 2.56 14.29 -13.36
N PRO A 77 1.41 13.61 -13.20
CA PRO A 77 0.22 13.94 -13.98
C PRO A 77 -0.16 15.38 -13.64
N GLU A 78 -0.25 16.25 -14.64
CA GLU A 78 -0.37 17.72 -14.50
C GLU A 78 -1.61 18.17 -13.67
N ASN A 79 -2.54 17.24 -13.37
CA ASN A 79 -3.74 17.44 -12.55
C ASN A 79 -3.80 16.54 -11.28
N GLY A 80 -2.68 15.95 -10.83
CA GLY A 80 -2.66 14.68 -10.10
C GLY A 80 -2.99 14.65 -8.60
N GLY A 81 -3.12 15.77 -7.90
CA GLY A 81 -3.35 15.74 -6.45
C GLY A 81 -4.76 15.27 -6.09
N THR A 82 -4.95 13.98 -5.81
CA THR A 82 -6.20 13.46 -5.22
C THR A 82 -6.09 13.42 -3.69
N ALA A 83 -7.22 13.48 -2.98
CA ALA A 83 -7.26 13.26 -1.53
C ALA A 83 -6.62 11.91 -1.14
N TYR A 84 -6.76 10.89 -2.01
CA TYR A 84 -6.11 9.59 -1.82
C TYR A 84 -4.58 9.68 -1.94
N SER A 85 -4.05 10.38 -2.96
CA SER A 85 -2.59 10.57 -3.10
C SER A 85 -1.99 11.31 -1.90
N GLU A 86 -2.66 12.32 -1.36
CA GLU A 86 -2.20 13.01 -0.16
C GLU A 86 -2.23 12.08 1.06
N THR A 87 -3.32 11.31 1.22
CA THR A 87 -3.43 10.35 2.33
C THR A 87 -2.35 9.27 2.23
N LEU A 88 -2.11 8.73 1.03
CA LEU A 88 -1.05 7.75 0.77
C LEU A 88 0.32 8.33 1.14
N TYR A 89 0.63 9.54 0.67
CA TYR A 89 1.88 10.23 1.03
C TYR A 89 2.05 10.40 2.54
N ARG A 90 1.00 10.84 3.25
CA ARG A 90 1.02 10.98 4.71
C ARG A 90 1.21 9.64 5.42
N ARG A 91 0.61 8.56 4.92
CA ARG A 91 0.79 7.20 5.47
C ARG A 91 2.22 6.71 5.32
N MET A 92 2.87 6.98 4.19
CA MET A 92 4.28 6.62 3.99
C MET A 92 5.15 7.24 5.10
N ILE A 93 5.01 8.54 5.36
CA ILE A 93 5.76 9.25 6.40
C ILE A 93 5.40 8.71 7.79
N ALA A 94 4.10 8.51 8.08
CA ALA A 94 3.63 8.02 9.37
C ALA A 94 4.19 6.62 9.71
N ARG A 95 4.55 5.82 8.70
CA ARG A 95 5.20 4.51 8.87
C ARG A 95 6.72 4.59 9.00
N GLY A 96 7.29 5.78 9.02
CA GLY A 96 8.73 6.01 9.20
C GLY A 96 9.50 6.18 7.88
N MET A 97 8.83 6.41 6.75
CA MET A 97 9.53 6.73 5.51
C MET A 97 10.18 8.12 5.63
N PRO A 98 11.48 8.28 5.33
CA PRO A 98 12.11 9.60 5.28
C PRO A 98 11.38 10.52 4.28
N ASN A 99 11.21 11.78 4.65
CA ASN A 99 10.46 12.75 3.81
C ASN A 99 11.00 12.84 2.38
N GLU A 100 12.33 12.85 2.20
CA GLU A 100 12.95 12.91 0.87
C GLU A 100 12.59 11.69 0.01
N MET A 101 12.60 10.49 0.61
CA MET A 101 12.17 9.28 -0.07
C MET A 101 10.68 9.32 -0.37
N ALA A 102 9.83 9.73 0.57
CA ALA A 102 8.39 9.86 0.33
C ALA A 102 8.09 10.83 -0.84
N MET A 103 8.83 11.95 -0.93
CA MET A 103 8.73 12.90 -2.05
C MET A 103 9.23 12.32 -3.38
N GLN A 104 10.24 11.44 -3.36
CA GLN A 104 10.71 10.75 -4.54
C GLN A 104 9.67 9.71 -5.01
N ILE A 105 9.14 8.91 -4.08
CA ILE A 105 8.15 7.88 -4.35
C ILE A 105 6.83 8.48 -4.80
N SER A 106 6.42 9.65 -4.31
CA SER A 106 5.22 10.34 -4.82
C SER A 106 5.32 10.77 -6.29
N LYS A 107 6.51 10.67 -6.88
CA LYS A 107 6.78 10.90 -8.31
C LYS A 107 7.08 9.59 -9.05
N SER A 108 6.86 8.44 -8.44
CA SER A 108 7.15 7.15 -9.04
C SER A 108 5.95 6.56 -9.76
N LYS A 109 6.21 5.62 -10.66
CA LYS A 109 5.16 4.91 -11.39
C LYS A 109 4.29 4.11 -10.43
N ALA A 110 4.88 3.39 -9.48
CA ALA A 110 4.13 2.57 -8.51
C ALA A 110 3.14 3.39 -7.68
N PHE A 111 3.52 4.61 -7.27
CA PHE A 111 2.61 5.50 -6.54
C PHE A 111 1.41 5.90 -7.39
N TRP A 112 1.64 6.34 -8.63
CA TRP A 112 0.56 6.79 -9.51
C TRP A 112 -0.31 5.66 -10.03
N ASP A 113 0.25 4.47 -10.24
CA ASP A 113 -0.52 3.25 -10.55
C ASP A 113 -1.51 2.93 -9.43
N LEU A 114 -1.08 3.05 -8.16
CA LEU A 114 -1.95 2.81 -7.01
C LEU A 114 -3.05 3.88 -6.87
N VAL A 115 -2.72 5.14 -7.14
CA VAL A 115 -3.71 6.23 -7.17
C VAL A 115 -4.73 6.04 -8.30
N ALA A 116 -4.27 5.62 -9.48
CA ALA A 116 -5.13 5.32 -10.62
C ALA A 116 -6.04 4.12 -10.34
N LEU A 117 -5.52 3.06 -9.72
CA LEU A 117 -6.31 1.90 -9.31
C LEU A 117 -7.41 2.31 -8.33
N GLN A 118 -7.08 3.13 -7.32
CA GLN A 118 -8.09 3.65 -6.40
C GLN A 118 -9.15 4.45 -7.14
N THR A 119 -8.73 5.35 -8.03
CA THR A 119 -9.67 6.18 -8.80
C THR A 119 -10.61 5.31 -9.64
N GLN A 120 -10.10 4.28 -10.30
CA GLN A 120 -10.88 3.31 -11.08
C GLN A 120 -11.90 2.55 -10.23
N ILE A 121 -11.49 2.12 -9.03
CA ILE A 121 -12.36 1.42 -8.10
C ILE A 121 -13.55 2.29 -7.69
N TYR A 122 -13.30 3.57 -7.37
CA TYR A 122 -14.36 4.47 -6.91
C TYR A 122 -15.14 5.15 -8.03
N SER A 123 -14.62 5.18 -9.27
CA SER A 123 -15.36 5.69 -10.44
C SER A 123 -16.38 4.68 -10.98
N THR A 124 -16.35 3.44 -10.50
CA THR A 124 -17.22 2.33 -10.94
C THR A 124 -18.27 1.93 -9.90
N LEU A 125 -18.32 2.65 -8.77
CA LEU A 125 -19.37 2.56 -7.75
C LEU A 125 -20.53 3.50 -8.10
#